data_AF-A0A142FN20-F1
#
_entry.id   AF-A0A142FN20-F1
#
_cell.length_a   1.000
_cell.length_b   1.000
_cell.length_c   1.000
_cell.angle_alpha   90.00
_cell.angle_beta   90.00
_cell.angle_gamma   90.00
#
_symmetry.space_group_name_H-M   'P 1'
#
loop_
_entity.id
_entity.type
_entity.pdbx_description
1 polymer ?
#
loop_
_entity_poly.entity_id
_entity_poly.type
_entity_poly.pdbx_seq_one_letter_code
_entity_poly.pdbx_strand_id
1 'polypeptide(L)'
;MNDYLEKILKNKAINYEAFLKKLPDAMRRRHRELFATEKVGANRWQVTILDEAAFAALQRQAAAPVSRVDAAKKGDSHRHGTEVSFLLVYHNALTGNRPDSVVITGDSVDIGFRPAPRVLVVENERNFYHYRQMLAFAGDCLGQTLGLTNCDVVLGGGNRITRAADLNWLAGYDEVLCAFDYDAGGLQMLASVRSALGDKACYLQPADWQPWLSRFRKTADTTERFTKAIMLAEDLGFVSLAQAFRATGKFMEQEMILDE
;
A
#
# COMPACT_ATOMS: atom_id res chain seq x y z
N MET A 1 -7.84 15.80 -19.17
CA MET A 1 -7.83 17.23 -19.48
C MET A 1 -6.72 17.55 -20.46
N ASN A 2 -5.46 17.18 -20.17
CA ASN A 2 -4.29 17.44 -21.02
C ASN A 2 -4.44 17.09 -22.50
N ASP A 3 -4.94 15.89 -22.82
CA ASP A 3 -5.16 15.49 -24.23
C ASP A 3 -6.08 16.44 -25.00
N TYR A 4 -7.10 17.01 -24.36
CA TYR A 4 -7.97 18.00 -24.99
C TYR A 4 -7.26 19.34 -25.20
N LEU A 5 -6.51 19.81 -24.20
CA LEU A 5 -5.76 21.09 -24.29
C LEU A 5 -4.67 21.02 -25.35
N GLU A 6 -3.95 19.89 -25.47
CA GLU A 6 -2.97 19.67 -26.53
C GLU A 6 -3.60 19.62 -27.92
N LYS A 7 -4.76 18.97 -28.07
CA LYS A 7 -5.48 18.92 -29.34
C LYS A 7 -5.94 20.31 -29.77
N ILE A 8 -6.43 21.13 -28.83
CA ILE A 8 -6.81 22.52 -29.09
C ILE A 8 -5.59 23.33 -29.57
N LEU A 9 -4.44 23.23 -28.89
CA LEU A 9 -3.21 23.90 -29.32
C LEU A 9 -2.73 23.46 -30.72
N LYS A 10 -2.86 22.17 -31.03
CA LYS A 10 -2.48 21.61 -32.34
C LYS A 10 -3.56 21.84 -33.41
N ASN A 11 -4.56 22.68 -33.13
CA ASN A 11 -5.69 22.98 -34.00
C ASN A 11 -6.46 21.72 -34.49
N LYS A 12 -6.50 20.68 -33.65
CA LYS A 12 -7.20 19.42 -33.94
C LYS A 12 -8.61 19.46 -33.37
N ALA A 13 -9.56 18.94 -34.14
CA ALA A 13 -10.94 18.83 -33.70
C ALA A 13 -11.10 17.89 -32.48
N ILE A 14 -11.91 18.30 -31.51
CA ILE A 14 -12.19 17.56 -30.27
C ILE A 14 -13.68 17.32 -30.05
N ASN A 15 -14.01 16.42 -29.13
CA ASN A 15 -15.36 16.36 -28.58
C ASN A 15 -15.55 17.48 -27.54
N TYR A 16 -16.16 18.59 -27.97
CA TYR A 16 -16.31 19.78 -27.14
C TYR A 16 -17.22 19.56 -25.92
N GLU A 17 -18.30 18.81 -26.06
CA GLU A 17 -19.19 18.51 -24.92
C GLU A 17 -18.49 17.69 -23.84
N ALA A 18 -17.67 16.70 -24.24
CA ALA A 18 -16.85 15.93 -23.31
C ALA A 18 -15.75 16.78 -22.66
N PHE A 19 -15.22 17.77 -23.38
CA PHE A 19 -14.27 18.74 -22.84
C PHE A 19 -14.90 19.67 -21.80
N LEU A 20 -16.09 20.23 -22.07
CA LEU A 20 -16.81 21.09 -21.12
C LEU A 20 -17.10 20.39 -19.79
N LYS A 21 -17.43 19.09 -19.82
CA LYS A 21 -17.65 18.29 -18.60
C LYS A 21 -16.41 18.14 -17.73
N LYS A 22 -15.21 18.36 -18.29
CA LYS A 22 -13.95 18.27 -17.57
C LYS A 22 -13.49 19.63 -17.02
N LEU A 23 -14.06 20.75 -17.49
CA LEU A 23 -13.69 22.08 -17.05
C LEU A 23 -14.13 22.33 -15.59
N PRO A 24 -13.37 23.12 -14.82
CA PRO A 24 -13.84 23.64 -13.53
C PRO A 24 -15.16 24.40 -13.68
N ASP A 25 -16.08 24.29 -12.72
CA ASP A 25 -17.44 24.84 -12.82
C ASP A 25 -17.49 26.34 -13.15
N ALA A 26 -16.60 27.13 -12.55
CA ALA A 26 -16.50 28.57 -12.82
C ALA A 26 -16.17 28.87 -14.30
N MET A 27 -15.28 28.09 -14.90
CA MET A 27 -14.89 28.23 -16.31
C MET A 27 -15.92 27.59 -17.25
N ARG A 28 -16.54 26.48 -16.84
CA ARG A 28 -17.61 25.84 -17.59
C ARG A 28 -18.80 26.77 -17.80
N ARG A 29 -19.17 27.56 -16.78
CA ARG A 29 -20.28 28.54 -16.88
C ARG A 29 -20.00 29.67 -17.86
N ARG A 30 -18.73 30.04 -18.05
CA ARG A 30 -18.29 31.12 -18.93
C ARG A 30 -17.60 30.61 -20.20
N HIS A 31 -17.82 29.34 -20.58
CA HIS A 31 -17.05 28.68 -21.64
C HIS A 31 -17.12 29.40 -23.02
N ARG A 32 -18.20 30.15 -23.28
CA ARG A 32 -18.39 30.93 -24.52
C ARG A 32 -17.55 32.21 -24.57
N GLU A 33 -17.10 32.69 -23.43
CA GLU A 33 -16.15 33.81 -23.32
C GLU A 33 -14.70 33.31 -23.46
N LEU A 34 -14.47 32.03 -23.15
CA LEU A 34 -13.15 31.41 -23.17
C LEU A 34 -12.80 30.77 -24.52
N PHE A 35 -13.82 30.25 -25.22
CA PHE A 35 -13.66 29.46 -26.44
C PHE A 35 -14.71 29.82 -27.49
N ALA A 36 -14.28 29.96 -28.74
CA ALA A 36 -15.14 29.88 -29.90
C ALA A 36 -15.09 28.46 -30.48
N THR A 37 -16.19 27.99 -31.06
CA THR A 37 -16.28 26.62 -31.59
C THR A 37 -16.93 26.57 -32.95
N GLU A 38 -16.35 25.80 -33.85
CA GLU A 38 -16.89 25.50 -35.17
C GLU A 38 -17.11 23.99 -35.30
N LYS A 39 -18.28 23.57 -35.76
CA LYS A 39 -18.61 22.16 -35.92
C LYS A 39 -18.02 21.65 -37.24
N VAL A 40 -17.10 20.70 -37.13
CA VAL A 40 -16.40 20.11 -38.30
C VAL A 40 -16.79 18.65 -38.56
N GLY A 41 -17.65 18.06 -37.72
CA GLY A 41 -18.19 16.73 -37.92
C GLY A 41 -19.07 16.24 -36.77
N ALA A 42 -19.55 15.00 -36.85
CA ALA A 42 -20.30 14.36 -35.77
C ALA A 42 -19.42 14.28 -34.51
N ASN A 43 -19.84 14.93 -33.42
CA ASN A 43 -19.09 15.05 -32.16
C ASN A 43 -17.66 15.61 -32.30
N ARG A 44 -17.37 16.35 -33.39
CA ARG A 44 -16.06 16.96 -33.65
C ARG A 44 -16.19 18.45 -33.87
N TRP A 45 -15.49 19.20 -33.03
CA TRP A 45 -15.50 20.65 -33.00
C TRP A 45 -14.07 21.16 -33.05
N GLN A 46 -13.83 22.11 -33.95
CA GLN A 46 -12.64 22.94 -33.91
C GLN A 46 -12.87 24.03 -32.87
N VAL A 47 -11.87 24.27 -32.02
CA VAL A 47 -11.99 25.16 -30.86
C VAL A 47 -10.91 26.21 -30.95
N THR A 48 -11.32 27.47 -30.98
CA THR A 48 -10.44 28.63 -30.97
C THR A 48 -10.41 29.20 -29.56
N ILE A 49 -9.22 29.50 -29.07
CA ILE A 49 -9.01 30.11 -27.75
C ILE A 49 -9.31 31.60 -27.88
N LEU A 50 -10.23 32.11 -27.04
CA LEU A 50 -10.57 33.55 -26.99
C LEU A 50 -9.88 34.25 -25.82
N ASP A 51 -9.68 33.54 -24.71
CA ASP A 51 -8.97 34.02 -23.52
C ASP A 51 -7.73 33.15 -23.27
N GLU A 52 -6.58 33.65 -23.76
CA GLU A 52 -5.30 32.95 -23.63
C GLU A 52 -4.83 32.85 -22.17
N ALA A 53 -5.16 33.82 -21.31
CA ALA A 53 -4.75 33.83 -19.91
C ALA A 53 -5.49 32.75 -19.10
N ALA A 54 -6.80 32.63 -19.33
CA ALA A 54 -7.62 31.56 -18.77
C ALA A 54 -7.20 30.17 -19.32
N PHE A 55 -6.85 30.09 -20.61
CA PHE A 55 -6.35 28.84 -21.19
C PHE A 55 -4.99 28.43 -20.61
N ALA A 56 -4.06 29.37 -20.43
CA ALA A 56 -2.78 29.12 -19.77
C ALA A 56 -2.97 28.70 -18.29
N ALA A 57 -3.98 29.23 -17.60
CA ALA A 57 -4.35 28.78 -16.26
C ALA A 57 -4.85 27.32 -16.26
N LEU A 58 -5.69 26.95 -17.23
CA LEU A 58 -6.14 25.55 -17.42
C LEU A 58 -4.97 24.60 -17.71
N GLN A 59 -4.01 25.02 -18.54
CA GLN A 59 -2.81 24.24 -18.82
C GLN A 59 -1.94 24.06 -17.57
N ARG A 60 -1.75 25.12 -16.76
CA ARG A 60 -1.00 25.02 -15.51
C ARG A 60 -1.67 24.09 -14.49
N GLN A 61 -2.99 24.13 -14.41
CA GLN A 61 -3.76 23.21 -13.54
C GLN A 61 -3.70 21.77 -14.03
N ALA A 62 -3.76 21.55 -15.34
CA ALA A 62 -3.78 20.22 -15.92
C ALA A 62 -2.36 19.61 -16.08
N ALA A 63 -1.31 20.43 -16.12
CA ALA A 63 0.08 19.99 -16.18
C ALA A 63 0.42 19.06 -15.01
N ALA A 64 1.18 18.00 -15.31
CA ALA A 64 1.64 17.02 -14.31
C ALA A 64 2.29 17.75 -13.12
N PRO A 65 1.94 17.39 -11.87
CA PRO A 65 2.62 17.94 -10.71
C PRO A 65 4.12 17.61 -10.74
N VAL A 66 4.97 18.58 -10.40
CA VAL A 66 6.43 18.41 -10.31
C VAL A 66 6.92 18.20 -8.88
N SER A 67 6.02 18.35 -7.90
CA SER A 67 6.26 18.07 -6.48
C SER A 67 4.94 17.71 -5.78
N ARG A 68 4.98 17.05 -4.63
CA ARG A 68 3.77 16.76 -3.83
C ARG A 68 3.14 18.03 -3.27
N VAL A 69 3.94 19.07 -3.00
CA VAL A 69 3.43 20.39 -2.62
C VAL A 69 2.66 21.02 -3.77
N ASP A 70 3.14 20.87 -5.01
CA ASP A 70 2.39 21.30 -6.19
C ASP A 70 1.18 20.41 -6.48
N ALA A 71 1.27 19.11 -6.18
CA ALA A 71 0.17 18.17 -6.28
C ALA A 71 -0.94 18.50 -5.25
N ALA A 72 -0.57 18.85 -4.02
CA ALA A 72 -1.49 19.32 -2.99
C ALA A 72 -2.11 20.68 -3.36
N LYS A 73 -1.32 21.63 -3.88
CA LYS A 73 -1.83 22.90 -4.43
C LYS A 73 -2.77 22.69 -5.63
N LYS A 74 -2.63 21.59 -6.36
CA LYS A 74 -3.49 21.18 -7.49
C LYS A 74 -4.61 20.20 -7.10
N GLY A 75 -4.77 19.87 -5.82
CA GLY A 75 -5.84 19.00 -5.31
C GLY A 75 -5.65 17.49 -5.55
N ASP A 76 -4.43 17.05 -5.88
CA ASP A 76 -4.11 15.67 -6.28
C ASP A 76 -2.82 15.16 -5.58
N SER A 77 -2.75 15.30 -4.25
CA SER A 77 -1.58 14.95 -3.43
C SER A 77 -1.21 13.45 -3.41
N HIS A 78 -2.01 12.59 -4.05
CA HIS A 78 -1.83 11.14 -4.09
C HIS A 78 -0.93 10.65 -5.24
N ARG A 79 -0.57 11.52 -6.20
CA ARG A 79 0.24 11.15 -7.39
C ARG A 79 1.74 11.36 -7.27
N HIS A 80 2.25 11.77 -6.12
CA HIS A 80 3.67 11.69 -5.82
C HIS A 80 3.89 10.69 -4.70
N GLY A 81 4.67 9.65 -5.02
CA GLY A 81 5.21 8.73 -4.04
C GLY A 81 5.87 9.53 -2.91
N THR A 82 5.69 9.05 -1.69
CA THR A 82 6.30 9.66 -0.52
C THR A 82 7.82 9.62 -0.72
N GLU A 83 8.46 10.78 -0.91
CA GLU A 83 9.91 10.89 -1.02
C GLU A 83 10.64 10.40 0.24
N VAL A 84 9.90 10.28 1.36
CA VAL A 84 10.40 9.85 2.68
C VAL A 84 9.46 8.80 3.31
N SER A 85 10.03 7.72 3.85
CA SER A 85 9.33 6.77 4.72
C SER A 85 10.02 6.62 6.09
N PHE A 86 9.23 6.48 7.14
CA PHE A 86 9.67 6.26 8.52
C PHE A 86 9.20 4.89 9.04
N LEU A 87 10.11 3.97 9.33
CA LEU A 87 9.76 2.68 9.94
C LEU A 87 10.17 2.67 11.41
N LEU A 88 9.34 2.10 12.27
CA LEU A 88 9.68 1.85 13.68
C LEU A 88 10.21 0.43 13.82
N VAL A 89 11.38 0.26 14.43
CA VAL A 89 12.08 -1.01 14.50
C VAL A 89 12.59 -1.29 15.92
N TYR A 90 12.34 -2.49 16.43
CA TYR A 90 13.07 -3.08 17.54
C TYR A 90 14.24 -3.90 17.01
N HIS A 91 15.44 -3.68 17.56
CA HIS A 91 16.69 -4.33 17.13
C HIS A 91 17.63 -4.58 18.32
N ASN A 92 18.68 -5.38 18.13
CA ASN A 92 19.55 -5.84 19.23
C ASN A 92 20.26 -4.73 20.00
N ALA A 93 20.55 -3.61 19.34
CA ALA A 93 21.36 -2.52 19.90
C ALA A 93 20.55 -1.53 20.76
N LEU A 94 19.26 -1.77 20.96
CA LEU A 94 18.41 -0.93 21.81
C LEU A 94 18.87 -0.95 23.27
N THR A 95 18.95 0.24 23.87
CA THR A 95 19.27 0.41 25.30
C THR A 95 18.02 0.62 26.16
N GLY A 96 16.83 0.66 25.56
CA GLY A 96 15.56 0.92 26.23
C GLY A 96 14.37 0.22 25.58
N ASN A 97 13.16 0.55 26.04
CA ASN A 97 11.92 -0.08 25.58
C ASN A 97 11.23 0.64 24.40
N ARG A 98 11.81 1.73 23.92
CA ARG A 98 11.29 2.48 22.77
C ARG A 98 11.92 1.91 21.49
N PRO A 99 11.15 1.68 20.42
CA PRO A 99 11.72 1.34 19.12
C PRO A 99 12.53 2.53 18.58
N ASP A 100 13.51 2.25 17.74
CA ASP A 100 14.21 3.26 16.96
C ASP A 100 13.54 3.45 15.59
N SER A 101 13.93 4.51 14.88
CA SER A 101 13.39 4.84 13.57
C SER A 101 14.39 4.57 12.46
N VAL A 102 13.92 4.00 11.36
CA VAL A 102 14.62 4.00 10.07
C VAL A 102 13.98 5.06 9.19
N VAL A 103 14.80 5.93 8.59
CA VAL A 103 14.35 6.98 7.67
C VAL A 103 14.85 6.68 6.27
N ILE A 104 13.94 6.39 5.35
CA ILE A 104 14.22 6.08 3.95
C ILE A 104 13.90 7.31 3.13
N THR A 105 14.87 7.85 2.38
CA THR A 105 14.69 9.02 1.50
C THR A 105 15.28 8.71 0.12
N GLY A 106 14.43 8.45 -0.87
CA GLY A 106 14.89 7.91 -2.16
C GLY A 106 15.66 6.60 -1.97
N ASP A 107 16.92 6.57 -2.40
CA ASP A 107 17.82 5.41 -2.24
C ASP A 107 18.66 5.48 -0.93
N SER A 108 18.54 6.56 -0.15
CA SER A 108 19.24 6.73 1.12
C SER A 108 18.46 6.10 2.27
N VAL A 109 19.15 5.38 3.14
CA VAL A 109 18.61 4.83 4.39
C VAL A 109 19.43 5.35 5.56
N ASP A 110 18.80 6.16 6.43
CA ASP A 110 19.36 6.55 7.72
C ASP A 110 18.91 5.55 8.79
N ILE A 111 19.88 4.86 9.37
CA ILE A 111 19.70 3.77 10.32
C ILE A 111 20.85 3.77 11.33
N GLY A 112 20.51 3.84 12.63
CA GLY A 112 21.48 3.89 13.73
C GLY A 112 21.98 2.52 14.20
N PHE A 113 21.63 1.45 13.52
CA PHE A 113 21.95 0.07 13.91
C PHE A 113 22.27 -0.80 12.70
N ARG A 114 22.87 -1.96 12.96
CA ARG A 114 23.09 -2.98 11.94
C ARG A 114 21.86 -3.90 11.89
N PRO A 115 21.19 -4.04 10.74
CA PRO A 115 20.09 -4.99 10.58
C PRO A 115 20.49 -6.41 10.95
N ALA A 116 19.57 -7.13 11.60
CA ALA A 116 19.69 -8.56 11.81
C ALA A 116 19.52 -9.33 10.48
N PRO A 117 19.85 -10.65 10.41
CA PRO A 117 19.60 -11.45 9.23
C PRO A 117 18.10 -11.57 8.88
N ARG A 118 17.21 -11.53 9.88
CA ARG A 118 15.77 -11.65 9.70
C ARG A 118 15.04 -10.41 10.18
N VAL A 119 13.85 -10.20 9.64
CA VAL A 119 12.90 -9.21 10.16
C VAL A 119 11.50 -9.80 10.29
N LEU A 120 10.87 -9.53 11.43
CA LEU A 120 9.47 -9.80 11.70
C LEU A 120 8.65 -8.53 11.46
N VAL A 121 7.83 -8.55 10.42
CA VAL A 121 6.89 -7.48 10.10
C VAL A 121 5.60 -7.75 10.87
N VAL A 122 5.26 -6.85 11.79
CA VAL A 122 4.04 -6.92 12.61
C VAL A 122 3.05 -5.88 12.12
N GLU A 123 1.84 -6.29 11.74
CA GLU A 123 0.86 -5.40 11.11
C GLU A 123 0.40 -4.25 12.01
N ASN A 124 -0.08 -4.58 13.21
CA ASN A 124 -0.73 -3.63 14.10
C ASN A 124 0.17 -3.13 15.25
N GLU A 125 -0.19 -1.98 15.82
CA GLU A 125 0.61 -1.31 16.86
C GLU A 125 0.63 -2.07 18.19
N ARG A 126 -0.46 -2.77 18.54
CA ARG A 126 -0.57 -3.49 19.81
C ARG A 126 0.38 -4.69 19.82
N ASN A 127 0.30 -5.54 18.81
CA ASN A 127 1.22 -6.66 18.62
C ASN A 127 2.67 -6.18 18.48
N PHE A 128 2.89 -5.06 17.81
CA PHE A 128 4.23 -4.48 17.69
C PHE A 128 4.78 -4.02 19.04
N TYR A 129 3.98 -3.36 19.88
CA TYR A 129 4.39 -3.01 21.24
C TYR A 129 4.73 -4.27 22.07
N HIS A 130 3.99 -5.36 21.85
CA HIS A 130 4.20 -6.67 22.44
C HIS A 130 5.19 -7.55 21.65
N TYR A 131 6.21 -6.95 21.02
CA TYR A 131 7.13 -7.64 20.10
C TYR A 131 7.80 -8.90 20.67
N ARG A 132 8.03 -8.97 21.99
CA ARG A 132 8.64 -10.16 22.62
C ARG A 132 7.72 -11.39 22.52
N GLN A 133 6.41 -11.20 22.69
CA GLN A 133 5.42 -12.26 22.49
C GLN A 133 5.31 -12.63 21.02
N MET A 134 5.38 -11.64 20.12
CA MET A 134 5.40 -11.89 18.68
C MET A 134 6.65 -12.67 18.23
N LEU A 135 7.82 -12.39 18.79
CA LEU A 135 9.05 -13.15 18.53
C LEU A 135 8.95 -14.58 19.09
N ALA A 136 8.33 -14.78 20.26
CA ALA A 136 8.08 -16.10 20.81
C ALA A 136 7.16 -16.93 19.90
N PHE A 137 6.00 -16.37 19.53
CA PHE A 137 5.08 -16.98 18.58
C PHE A 137 5.76 -17.29 17.24
N ALA A 138 6.55 -16.35 16.72
CA ALA A 138 7.29 -16.56 15.49
C ALA A 138 8.33 -17.67 15.61
N GLY A 139 8.99 -17.77 16.76
CA GLY A 139 9.91 -18.84 17.07
C GLY A 139 9.23 -20.21 17.11
N ASP A 140 8.05 -20.29 17.73
CA ASP A 140 7.24 -21.52 17.78
C ASP A 140 6.78 -21.95 16.39
N CYS A 141 6.36 -21.00 15.54
CA CYS A 141 5.98 -21.27 14.14
C CYS A 141 7.15 -21.84 13.32
N LEU A 142 8.38 -21.36 13.56
CA LEU A 142 9.57 -21.79 12.84
C LEU A 142 10.31 -22.97 13.49
N GLY A 143 9.91 -23.37 14.71
CA GLY A 143 10.62 -24.38 15.49
C GLY A 143 12.04 -23.96 15.94
N GLN A 144 12.29 -22.66 16.11
CA GLN A 144 13.59 -22.12 16.52
C GLN A 144 13.41 -20.87 17.40
N THR A 145 14.33 -20.62 18.33
CA THR A 145 14.28 -19.40 19.15
C THR A 145 14.60 -18.16 18.32
N LEU A 146 13.70 -17.17 18.35
CA LEU A 146 13.94 -15.85 17.79
C LEU A 146 14.12 -14.80 18.90
N GLY A 147 15.01 -13.86 18.65
CA GLY A 147 15.27 -12.73 19.52
C GLY A 147 15.87 -11.58 18.73
N LEU A 148 16.00 -10.41 19.34
CA LEU A 148 16.54 -9.24 18.64
C LEU A 148 17.98 -9.43 18.13
N THR A 149 18.73 -10.41 18.66
CA THR A 149 20.06 -10.79 18.17
C THR A 149 20.06 -11.38 16.76
N ASN A 150 18.95 -11.95 16.31
CA ASN A 150 18.84 -12.63 15.02
C ASN A 150 17.59 -12.26 14.21
N CYS A 151 16.69 -11.45 14.76
CA CYS A 151 15.46 -11.01 14.13
C CYS A 151 15.07 -9.61 14.62
N ASP A 152 15.11 -8.63 13.72
CA ASP A 152 14.54 -7.31 13.98
C ASP A 152 13.01 -7.39 13.96
N VAL A 153 12.31 -6.47 14.61
CA VAL A 153 10.84 -6.38 14.54
C VAL A 153 10.44 -5.01 14.03
N VAL A 154 9.67 -4.95 12.94
CA VAL A 154 9.23 -3.70 12.30
C VAL A 154 7.72 -3.58 12.32
N LEU A 155 7.22 -2.37 12.57
CA LEU A 155 5.80 -2.05 12.42
C LEU A 155 5.45 -1.92 10.93
N GLY A 156 4.57 -2.79 10.44
CA GLY A 156 4.09 -2.80 9.05
C GLY A 156 3.11 -1.67 8.75
N GLY A 157 2.16 -1.39 9.66
CA GLY A 157 1.15 -0.34 9.47
C GLY A 157 0.22 -0.63 8.27
N GLY A 158 -0.26 -1.86 8.15
CA GLY A 158 -1.10 -2.32 7.05
C GLY A 158 -0.43 -2.21 5.67
N ASN A 159 -1.17 -1.73 4.66
CA ASN A 159 -0.68 -1.54 3.28
C ASN A 159 0.49 -0.56 3.14
N ARG A 160 0.97 0.06 4.21
CA ARG A 160 2.14 0.93 4.14
C ARG A 160 3.40 0.13 3.80
N ILE A 161 3.59 -1.04 4.42
CA ILE A 161 4.79 -1.86 4.24
C ILE A 161 5.00 -2.37 2.81
N THR A 162 3.94 -2.34 1.98
CA THR A 162 3.99 -2.76 0.57
C THR A 162 4.44 -1.65 -0.37
N ARG A 163 4.83 -0.48 0.15
CA ARG A 163 5.41 0.61 -0.65
C ARG A 163 6.81 0.24 -1.12
N ALA A 164 7.18 0.71 -2.31
CA ALA A 164 8.48 0.41 -2.92
C ALA A 164 9.67 0.76 -2.02
N ALA A 165 9.65 1.90 -1.33
CA ALA A 165 10.73 2.31 -0.42
C ALA A 165 10.91 1.30 0.74
N ASP A 166 9.81 0.89 1.36
CA ASP A 166 9.82 -0.02 2.50
C ASP A 166 10.22 -1.44 2.04
N LEU A 167 9.72 -1.89 0.88
CA LEU A 167 10.10 -3.17 0.27
C LEU A 167 11.59 -3.20 -0.13
N ASN A 168 12.13 -2.12 -0.69
CA ASN A 168 13.55 -2.03 -1.03
C ASN A 168 14.44 -2.14 0.21
N TRP A 169 14.02 -1.55 1.33
CA TRP A 169 14.72 -1.72 2.61
C TRP A 169 14.61 -3.15 3.13
N LEU A 170 13.41 -3.75 3.09
CA LEU A 170 13.19 -5.14 3.50
C LEU A 170 13.99 -6.15 2.67
N ALA A 171 14.30 -5.85 1.40
CA ALA A 171 15.11 -6.71 0.54
C ALA A 171 16.54 -6.95 1.06
N GLY A 172 17.02 -6.07 1.96
CA GLY A 172 18.31 -6.21 2.63
C GLY A 172 18.38 -7.31 3.68
N TYR A 173 17.23 -7.83 4.13
CA TYR A 173 17.17 -8.98 5.03
C TYR A 173 17.28 -10.30 4.25
N ASP A 174 17.77 -11.35 4.91
CA ASP A 174 17.79 -12.70 4.35
C ASP A 174 16.39 -13.31 4.36
N GLU A 175 15.60 -13.03 5.40
CA GLU A 175 14.24 -13.53 5.57
C GLU A 175 13.31 -12.46 6.15
N VAL A 176 12.12 -12.34 5.58
CA VAL A 176 11.07 -11.39 5.95
C VAL A 176 9.84 -12.17 6.40
N LEU A 177 9.67 -12.28 7.72
CA LEU A 177 8.56 -12.95 8.37
C LEU A 177 7.37 -11.99 8.45
N CYS A 178 6.32 -12.26 7.70
CA CYS A 178 5.11 -11.44 7.63
C CYS A 178 4.07 -11.97 8.62
N ALA A 179 3.93 -11.31 9.78
CA ALA A 179 2.84 -11.53 10.70
C ALA A 179 1.72 -10.53 10.38
N PHE A 180 0.79 -10.97 9.53
CA PHE A 180 -0.42 -10.22 9.18
C PHE A 180 -1.66 -10.97 9.65
N ASP A 181 -2.81 -10.30 9.61
CA ASP A 181 -4.10 -10.95 9.86
C ASP A 181 -4.28 -12.19 8.99
N TYR A 182 -4.86 -13.24 9.58
CA TYR A 182 -5.23 -14.47 8.88
C TYR A 182 -6.58 -14.29 8.20
N ASP A 183 -6.60 -13.40 7.20
CA ASP A 183 -7.76 -13.09 6.39
C ASP A 183 -7.38 -12.77 4.92
N ALA A 184 -8.37 -12.44 4.09
CA ALA A 184 -8.13 -12.09 2.69
C ALA A 184 -7.17 -10.90 2.50
N GLY A 185 -7.19 -9.92 3.42
CA GLY A 185 -6.37 -8.72 3.39
C GLY A 185 -4.91 -9.04 3.69
N GLY A 186 -4.66 -9.77 4.78
CA GLY A 186 -3.30 -10.20 5.13
C GLY A 186 -2.66 -11.09 4.05
N LEU A 187 -3.42 -12.00 3.44
CA LEU A 187 -2.95 -12.80 2.30
C LEU A 187 -2.62 -11.95 1.06
N GLN A 188 -3.42 -10.91 0.78
CA GLN A 188 -3.14 -9.96 -0.31
C GLN A 188 -1.89 -9.10 -0.03
N MET A 189 -1.70 -8.69 1.22
CA MET A 189 -0.49 -7.98 1.64
C MET A 189 0.74 -8.86 1.43
N LEU A 190 0.71 -10.11 1.88
CA LEU A 190 1.81 -11.05 1.62
C LEU A 190 2.06 -11.24 0.13
N ALA A 191 1.02 -11.44 -0.69
CA ALA A 191 1.19 -11.60 -2.13
C ALA A 191 1.92 -10.39 -2.75
N SER A 192 1.61 -9.19 -2.26
CA SER A 192 2.30 -7.96 -2.67
C SER A 192 3.77 -7.96 -2.24
N VAL A 193 4.06 -8.32 -0.98
CA VAL A 193 5.45 -8.43 -0.49
C VAL A 193 6.24 -9.49 -1.26
N ARG A 194 5.67 -10.69 -1.49
CA ARG A 194 6.27 -11.78 -2.27
C ARG A 194 6.57 -11.38 -3.71
N SER A 195 5.72 -10.56 -4.34
CA SER A 195 5.98 -10.07 -5.70
C SER A 195 7.27 -9.24 -5.80
N ALA A 196 7.69 -8.59 -4.72
CA ALA A 196 8.90 -7.79 -4.67
C ALA A 196 10.11 -8.56 -4.10
N LEU A 197 9.89 -9.40 -3.08
CA LEU A 197 10.97 -10.04 -2.32
C LEU A 197 11.19 -11.52 -2.66
N GLY A 198 10.28 -12.12 -3.45
CA GLY A 198 10.31 -13.54 -3.79
C GLY A 198 10.23 -14.43 -2.55
N ASP A 199 11.05 -15.48 -2.54
CA ASP A 199 11.06 -16.52 -1.50
C ASP A 199 11.54 -16.04 -0.13
N LYS A 200 12.12 -14.83 -0.05
CA LYS A 200 12.47 -14.21 1.23
C LYS A 200 11.23 -13.90 2.08
N ALA A 201 10.08 -13.69 1.45
CA ALA A 201 8.85 -13.31 2.14
C ALA A 201 8.05 -14.55 2.59
N CYS A 202 8.09 -14.79 3.89
CA CYS A 202 7.45 -15.91 4.56
C CYS A 202 6.18 -15.43 5.27
N TYR A 203 5.05 -16.12 5.10
CA TYR A 203 3.88 -15.86 5.92
C TYR A 203 4.02 -16.56 7.25
N LEU A 204 3.96 -15.82 8.34
CA LEU A 204 4.12 -16.40 9.66
C LEU A 204 2.84 -17.12 10.06
N GLN A 205 2.90 -18.45 10.17
CA GLN A 205 1.79 -19.28 10.60
C GLN A 205 2.29 -20.52 11.34
N PRO A 206 1.52 -21.05 12.30
CA PRO A 206 1.84 -22.33 12.92
C PRO A 206 1.76 -23.47 11.89
N ALA A 207 2.54 -24.52 12.13
CA ALA A 207 2.45 -25.74 11.32
C ALA A 207 1.08 -26.43 11.47
N ASP A 208 0.45 -26.30 12.63
CA ASP A 208 -0.88 -26.83 12.93
C ASP A 208 -1.79 -25.74 13.52
N TRP A 209 -2.95 -25.57 12.88
CA TRP A 209 -3.97 -24.61 13.27
C TRP A 209 -4.98 -25.14 14.29
N GLN A 210 -4.99 -26.45 14.59
CA GLN A 210 -5.94 -27.05 15.54
C GLN A 210 -6.02 -26.33 16.91
N PRO A 211 -4.89 -26.02 17.58
CA PRO A 211 -4.92 -25.31 18.86
C PRO A 211 -5.50 -23.90 18.76
N TRP A 212 -5.51 -23.33 17.55
CA TRP A 212 -5.85 -21.94 17.26
C TRP A 212 -7.27 -21.77 16.75
N LEU A 213 -8.01 -22.84 16.41
CA LEU A 213 -9.34 -22.72 15.77
C LEU A 213 -10.33 -21.88 16.58
N SER A 214 -10.25 -21.93 17.92
CA SER A 214 -11.10 -21.11 18.82
C SER A 214 -10.83 -19.60 18.73
N ARG A 215 -9.69 -19.21 18.15
CA ARG A 215 -9.26 -17.82 17.94
C ARG A 215 -9.76 -17.23 16.62
N PHE A 216 -10.28 -18.06 15.71
CA PHE A 216 -10.95 -17.58 14.50
C PHE A 216 -12.34 -17.07 14.86
N ARG A 217 -12.44 -15.75 15.06
CA ARG A 217 -13.65 -15.07 15.56
C ARG A 217 -14.28 -14.11 14.57
N LYS A 218 -13.51 -13.57 13.63
CA LYS A 218 -13.95 -12.54 12.68
C LYS A 218 -14.74 -13.17 11.54
N THR A 219 -16.01 -12.83 11.43
CA THR A 219 -16.84 -13.27 10.30
C THR A 219 -16.45 -12.46 9.05
N ALA A 220 -16.46 -13.10 7.88
CA ALA A 220 -16.29 -12.37 6.63
C ALA A 220 -17.51 -11.48 6.35
N ASP A 221 -17.28 -10.28 5.81
CA ASP A 221 -18.35 -9.34 5.45
C ASP A 221 -19.28 -9.93 4.37
N THR A 222 -18.72 -10.73 3.46
CA THR A 222 -19.45 -11.38 2.37
C THR A 222 -18.89 -12.78 2.09
N THR A 223 -19.73 -13.63 1.49
CA THR A 223 -19.34 -14.97 1.03
C THR A 223 -18.23 -14.90 -0.02
N GLU A 224 -18.26 -13.92 -0.93
CA GLU A 224 -17.23 -13.75 -1.96
C GLU A 224 -15.86 -13.46 -1.33
N ARG A 225 -15.82 -12.62 -0.28
CA ARG A 225 -14.58 -12.32 0.45
C ARG A 225 -14.03 -13.57 1.13
N PHE A 226 -14.90 -14.40 1.69
CA PHE A 226 -14.50 -15.66 2.32
C PHE A 226 -13.94 -16.65 1.30
N THR A 227 -14.65 -16.87 0.18
CA THR A 227 -14.19 -17.74 -0.91
C THR A 227 -12.86 -17.25 -1.47
N LYS A 228 -12.69 -15.94 -1.65
CA LYS A 228 -11.42 -15.35 -2.11
C LYS A 228 -10.26 -15.64 -1.15
N ALA A 229 -10.49 -15.59 0.17
CA ALA A 229 -9.46 -15.88 1.16
C ALA A 229 -9.00 -17.35 1.08
N ILE A 230 -9.94 -18.28 0.92
CA ILE A 230 -9.64 -19.71 0.75
C ILE A 230 -8.81 -19.93 -0.52
N MET A 231 -9.23 -19.37 -1.65
CA MET A 231 -8.49 -19.49 -2.91
C MET A 231 -7.07 -18.93 -2.79
N LEU A 232 -6.92 -17.74 -2.19
CA LEU A 232 -5.60 -17.13 -1.97
C LEU A 232 -4.70 -18.00 -1.10
N ALA A 233 -5.24 -18.56 0.00
CA ALA A 233 -4.47 -19.43 0.87
C ALA A 233 -3.99 -20.68 0.11
N GLU A 234 -4.84 -21.28 -0.72
CA GLU A 234 -4.50 -22.45 -1.54
C GLU A 234 -3.45 -22.13 -2.61
N ASP A 235 -3.62 -21.02 -3.33
CA ASP A 235 -2.68 -20.55 -4.35
C ASP A 235 -1.30 -20.25 -3.76
N LEU A 236 -1.25 -19.80 -2.50
CA LEU A 236 -0.02 -19.55 -1.75
C LEU A 236 0.57 -20.81 -1.10
N GLY A 237 -0.09 -21.97 -1.23
CA GLY A 237 0.32 -23.26 -0.67
C GLY A 237 -0.02 -23.46 0.81
N PHE A 238 -0.83 -22.58 1.41
CA PHE A 238 -1.21 -22.59 2.82
C PHE A 238 -2.44 -23.47 3.07
N VAL A 239 -2.31 -24.76 2.75
CA VAL A 239 -3.40 -25.74 2.81
C VAL A 239 -4.00 -25.84 4.21
N SER A 240 -3.18 -25.86 5.26
CA SER A 240 -3.65 -25.95 6.65
C SER A 240 -4.47 -24.71 7.05
N LEU A 241 -4.07 -23.52 6.61
CA LEU A 241 -4.84 -22.28 6.84
C LEU A 241 -6.17 -22.29 6.09
N ALA A 242 -6.18 -22.73 4.82
CA ALA A 242 -7.41 -22.86 4.06
C ALA A 242 -8.40 -23.85 4.72
N GLN A 243 -7.90 -24.92 5.32
CA GLN A 243 -8.70 -25.85 6.13
C GLN A 243 -9.23 -25.18 7.40
N ALA A 244 -8.43 -24.38 8.10
CA ALA A 244 -8.86 -23.63 9.28
C ALA A 244 -10.00 -22.64 8.95
N PHE A 245 -9.91 -21.94 7.81
CA PHE A 245 -11.01 -21.12 7.30
C PHE A 245 -12.27 -21.96 7.10
N ARG A 246 -12.20 -23.07 6.34
CA ARG A 246 -13.36 -23.93 6.08
C ARG A 246 -13.99 -24.50 7.35
N ALA A 247 -13.17 -24.91 8.30
CA ALA A 247 -13.63 -25.50 9.56
C ALA A 247 -14.37 -24.49 10.44
N THR A 248 -13.94 -23.23 10.43
CA THR A 248 -14.46 -22.20 11.35
C THR A 248 -15.48 -21.28 10.69
N GLY A 249 -15.46 -21.15 9.36
CA GLY A 249 -16.22 -20.14 8.63
C GLY A 249 -15.77 -18.70 8.92
N LYS A 250 -14.59 -18.53 9.53
CA LYS A 250 -14.13 -17.27 10.14
C LYS A 250 -12.66 -17.00 9.80
N PHE A 251 -12.23 -15.79 10.13
CA PHE A 251 -10.86 -15.31 10.09
C PHE A 251 -10.31 -15.07 11.50
N MET A 252 -8.99 -14.95 11.61
CA MET A 252 -8.31 -14.65 12.86
C MET A 252 -7.52 -13.34 12.71
N GLU A 253 -7.79 -12.40 13.61
CA GLU A 253 -7.04 -11.15 13.72
C GLU A 253 -5.73 -11.38 14.50
N GLN A 254 -4.69 -10.63 14.16
CA GLN A 254 -3.35 -10.78 14.73
C GLN A 254 -3.33 -10.61 16.25
N GLU A 255 -4.19 -9.78 16.83
CA GLU A 255 -4.31 -9.55 18.27
C GLU A 255 -4.59 -10.83 19.06
N MET A 256 -5.20 -11.84 18.43
CA MET A 256 -5.47 -13.14 19.05
C MET A 256 -4.19 -13.92 19.43
N ILE A 257 -3.03 -13.53 18.89
CA ILE A 257 -1.72 -14.08 19.26
C ILE A 257 -1.31 -13.64 20.68
N LEU A 258 -1.75 -12.47 21.13
CA LEU A 258 -1.40 -11.94 22.45
C LEU A 258 -2.26 -12.52 23.58
N ASP A 259 -3.30 -13.28 23.25
CA ASP A 259 -4.20 -13.97 24.21
C ASP A 259 -3.62 -15.35 24.61
N GLU A 260 -2.29 -15.41 24.74
CA GLU A 260 -1.50 -16.55 25.24
C GLU A 260 -0.84 -16.25 26.58
#